data_AF-A0A7W2DX70-F1
#
_entry.id   AF-A0A7W2DX70-F1
#
_cell.length_a   1.000
_cell.length_b   1.000
_cell.length_c   1.000
_cell.angle_alpha   90.00
_cell.angle_beta   90.00
_cell.angle_gamma   90.00
#
_symmetry.space_group_name_H-M   'P 1'
#
loop_
_entity.id
_entity.type
_entity.pdbx_description
1 polymer ?
#
loop_
_entity_poly.entity_id
_entity_poly.type
_entity_poly.pdbx_seq_one_letter_code
_entity_poly.pdbx_strand_id
1 'polypeptide(L)'
;MRFHSLPESKRYAEDESEYAIVLERYNTVLDELFAGGDVYVITPTWATEPEVPSFRPDDGYWQTLLVEDDPDPRFRTHCHLTVARRPWRHGCLDELLRDIADYKVGGVLITDTRLRYIYDPYDGGADVFLPTPGERDRMRDRHADWLSSHPSGL
;
A
#
# COMPACT_ATOMS: atom_id res chain seq x y z
N MET A 1 -4.66 -6.99 8.96
CA MET A 1 -5.49 -6.21 9.90
C MET A 1 -5.64 -4.82 9.32
N ARG A 2 -6.78 -4.17 9.53
CA ARG A 2 -7.13 -2.93 8.82
C ARG A 2 -7.03 -1.71 9.73
N PHE A 3 -6.51 -0.61 9.21
CA PHE A 3 -6.58 0.71 9.83
C PHE A 3 -7.22 1.73 8.88
N HIS A 4 -7.99 2.66 9.44
CA HIS A 4 -8.51 3.82 8.70
C HIS A 4 -7.51 4.98 8.72
N SER A 5 -7.34 5.62 7.58
CA SER A 5 -6.42 6.76 7.42
C SER A 5 -6.98 8.06 8.00
N LEU A 6 -8.29 8.14 8.20
CA LEU A 6 -8.96 9.28 8.83
C LEU A 6 -9.85 8.85 10.01
N PRO A 7 -10.18 9.78 10.94
CA PRO A 7 -11.16 9.54 11.99
C PRO A 7 -12.52 9.14 11.41
N GLU A 8 -13.33 8.46 12.24
CA GLU A 8 -14.71 8.08 11.91
C GLU A 8 -14.84 7.22 10.64
N SER A 9 -13.73 6.59 10.20
CA SER A 9 -13.67 5.82 8.95
C SER A 9 -13.97 6.66 7.70
N LYS A 10 -13.73 7.99 7.76
CA LYS A 10 -13.80 8.86 6.58
C LYS A 10 -12.82 8.34 5.52
N ARG A 11 -13.26 8.32 4.25
CA ARG A 11 -12.49 7.71 3.16
C ARG A 11 -11.51 8.66 2.49
N TYR A 12 -11.95 9.87 2.18
CA TYR A 12 -11.16 10.83 1.40
C TYR A 12 -10.90 12.10 2.21
N ALA A 13 -9.67 12.62 2.09
CA ALA A 13 -9.32 13.93 2.63
C ALA A 13 -9.91 15.04 1.75
N GLU A 14 -10.45 16.08 2.37
CA GLU A 14 -11.05 17.24 1.70
C GLU A 14 -10.14 18.48 1.76
N ASP A 15 -9.18 18.49 2.67
CA ASP A 15 -8.24 19.58 2.85
C ASP A 15 -6.85 19.11 3.34
N GLU A 16 -5.88 20.01 3.36
CA GLU A 16 -4.49 19.73 3.77
C GLU A 16 -4.37 19.29 5.23
N SER A 17 -5.30 19.68 6.11
CA SER A 17 -5.26 19.24 7.51
C SER A 17 -5.65 17.77 7.62
N GLU A 18 -6.59 17.31 6.80
CA GLU A 18 -6.93 15.89 6.70
C GLU A 18 -5.84 15.09 5.99
N TYR A 19 -5.20 15.63 4.94
CA TYR A 19 -4.03 14.97 4.35
C TYR A 19 -2.89 14.80 5.37
N ALA A 20 -2.66 15.80 6.24
CA ALA A 20 -1.68 15.67 7.30
C ALA A 20 -2.01 14.49 8.24
N ILE A 21 -3.28 14.26 8.57
CA ILE A 21 -3.71 13.11 9.38
C ILE A 21 -3.49 11.79 8.62
N VAL A 22 -3.87 11.73 7.34
CA VAL A 22 -3.68 10.54 6.49
C VAL A 22 -2.21 10.15 6.44
N LEU A 23 -1.34 11.10 6.09
CA LEU A 23 0.09 10.88 5.96
C LEU A 23 0.72 10.53 7.31
N GLU A 24 0.31 11.16 8.41
CA GLU A 24 0.81 10.84 9.75
C GLU A 24 0.46 9.40 10.14
N ARG A 25 -0.78 8.95 9.93
CA ARG A 25 -1.19 7.57 10.26
C ARG A 25 -0.46 6.55 9.40
N TYR A 26 -0.32 6.80 8.11
CA TYR A 26 0.45 5.93 7.22
C TYR A 26 1.92 5.84 7.63
N ASN A 27 2.58 6.97 7.83
CA ASN A 27 3.98 6.98 8.24
C ASN A 27 4.19 6.38 9.63
N THR A 28 3.25 6.56 10.57
CA THR A 28 3.36 5.94 11.90
C THR A 28 3.40 4.41 11.82
N VAL A 29 2.51 3.81 11.02
CA VAL A 29 2.51 2.35 10.82
C VAL A 29 3.79 1.91 10.11
N LEU A 30 4.20 2.63 9.06
CA LEU A 30 5.42 2.32 8.30
C LEU A 30 6.70 2.44 9.15
N ASP A 31 6.78 3.43 10.04
CA ASP A 31 7.88 3.60 10.99
C ASP A 31 7.97 2.40 11.94
N GLU A 32 6.85 1.94 12.49
CA GLU A 32 6.82 0.75 13.35
C GLU A 32 7.29 -0.52 12.64
N LEU A 33 7.01 -0.65 11.34
CA LEU A 33 7.36 -1.84 10.55
C LEU A 33 8.79 -1.79 10.01
N PHE A 34 9.28 -0.60 9.63
CA PHE A 34 10.43 -0.47 8.72
C PHE A 34 11.53 0.48 9.20
N ALA A 35 11.41 1.09 10.39
CA ALA A 35 12.45 1.95 10.96
C ALA A 35 13.84 1.30 10.93
N GLY A 36 14.81 2.04 10.38
CA GLY A 36 16.22 1.60 10.30
C GLY A 36 16.51 0.55 9.22
N GLY A 37 15.53 0.18 8.40
CA GLY A 37 15.68 -0.79 7.31
C GLY A 37 15.49 -0.21 5.91
N ASP A 38 15.68 -1.07 4.92
CA ASP A 38 15.25 -0.83 3.55
C ASP A 38 13.88 -1.44 3.31
N VAL A 39 13.08 -0.78 2.49
CA VAL A 39 11.78 -1.28 2.02
C VAL A 39 11.83 -1.56 0.51
N TYR A 40 11.01 -2.53 0.10
CA TYR A 40 10.54 -2.64 -1.27
C TYR A 40 9.19 -1.95 -1.41
N VAL A 41 9.07 -1.10 -2.42
CA VAL A 41 7.80 -0.53 -2.88
C VAL A 41 7.46 -1.23 -4.19
N ILE A 42 6.41 -2.05 -4.15
CA ILE A 42 5.94 -2.86 -5.27
C ILE A 42 4.73 -2.15 -5.87
N THR A 43 4.85 -1.71 -7.12
CA THR A 43 3.80 -0.95 -7.81
C THR A 43 3.28 -1.75 -9.01
N PRO A 44 1.98 -2.06 -9.06
CA PRO A 44 1.37 -2.71 -10.21
C PRO A 44 1.03 -1.72 -11.32
N THR A 45 1.10 -2.20 -12.56
CA THR A 45 0.55 -1.53 -13.74
C THR A 45 -0.27 -2.53 -14.53
N TRP A 46 -1.53 -2.19 -14.77
CA TRP A 46 -2.50 -3.07 -15.43
C TRP A 46 -2.53 -2.78 -16.93
N ALA A 47 -2.52 -3.83 -17.74
CA ALA A 47 -2.55 -3.73 -19.20
C ALA A 47 -3.32 -4.90 -19.82
N THR A 48 -3.87 -4.69 -21.02
CA THR A 48 -4.43 -5.78 -21.82
C THR A 48 -3.34 -6.49 -22.63
N GLU A 49 -2.27 -5.77 -22.98
CA GLU A 49 -1.13 -6.32 -23.70
C GLU A 49 -0.14 -7.06 -22.77
N PRO A 50 0.51 -8.14 -23.25
CA PRO A 50 1.60 -8.80 -22.53
C PRO A 50 2.91 -8.00 -22.57
N GLU A 51 3.08 -7.11 -23.56
CA GLU A 51 4.28 -6.30 -23.71
C GLU A 51 4.46 -5.37 -22.52
N VAL A 52 5.62 -5.49 -21.88
CA VAL A 52 5.93 -4.65 -20.74
C VAL A 52 6.15 -3.20 -21.21
N PRO A 53 5.49 -2.19 -20.59
CA PRO A 53 5.58 -0.80 -21.02
C PRO A 53 7.01 -0.31 -21.24
N SER A 54 7.22 0.45 -22.32
CA SER A 54 8.51 0.98 -22.75
C SER A 54 8.99 2.16 -21.91
N PHE A 55 8.08 2.92 -21.30
CA PHE A 55 8.40 3.94 -20.31
C PHE A 55 8.45 3.30 -18.92
N ARG A 56 9.63 3.29 -18.31
CA ARG A 56 9.82 2.88 -16.91
C ARG A 56 10.75 3.89 -16.23
N PRO A 57 10.55 4.17 -14.94
CA PRO A 57 11.63 4.68 -14.12
C PRO A 57 12.78 3.67 -14.19
N ASP A 58 13.97 4.15 -14.57
CA ASP A 58 15.19 3.37 -14.82
C ASP A 58 15.50 2.40 -13.65
N ASP A 59 15.20 1.11 -13.80
CA ASP A 59 15.52 0.01 -12.87
C ASP A 59 14.43 -0.31 -11.82
N GLY A 60 13.75 -1.44 -12.02
CA GLY A 60 12.78 -1.93 -11.04
C GLY A 60 11.75 -2.93 -11.55
N TYR A 61 11.67 -3.20 -12.86
CA TYR A 61 10.75 -4.24 -13.34
C TYR A 61 11.08 -5.61 -12.72
N TRP A 62 10.05 -6.25 -12.17
CA TRP A 62 10.19 -7.56 -11.54
C TRP A 62 9.57 -8.67 -12.41
N GLN A 63 8.27 -8.61 -12.68
CA GLN A 63 7.59 -9.66 -13.44
C GLN A 63 6.26 -9.17 -14.05
N THR A 64 5.80 -9.85 -15.09
CA THR A 64 4.42 -9.77 -15.60
C THR A 64 3.64 -10.98 -15.12
N LEU A 65 2.43 -10.75 -14.63
CA LEU A 65 1.46 -11.78 -14.28
C LEU A 65 0.31 -11.73 -15.28
N LEU A 66 -0.08 -12.87 -15.83
CA LEU A 66 -1.39 -13.02 -16.48
C LEU A 66 -2.41 -13.25 -15.36
N VAL A 67 -3.24 -12.24 -15.10
CA VAL A 67 -4.23 -12.23 -14.02
C VAL A 67 -5.55 -12.82 -14.50
N GLU A 68 -5.96 -12.47 -15.73
CA GLU A 68 -7.15 -13.02 -16.37
C GLU A 68 -6.85 -13.38 -17.83
N ASP A 69 -7.04 -14.65 -18.18
CA ASP A 69 -6.81 -15.19 -19.53
C ASP A 69 -8.14 -15.33 -20.29
N ASP A 70 -8.74 -14.19 -20.63
CA ASP A 70 -9.96 -14.16 -21.44
C ASP A 70 -9.67 -14.61 -22.90
N PRO A 71 -10.53 -15.44 -23.51
CA PRO A 71 -10.39 -15.82 -24.91
C PRO A 71 -10.34 -14.62 -25.87
N ASP A 72 -11.08 -13.55 -25.59
CA ASP A 72 -11.00 -12.27 -26.29
C ASP A 72 -9.81 -11.46 -25.76
N PRO A 73 -8.76 -11.21 -26.57
CA PRO A 73 -7.56 -10.51 -26.13
C PRO A 73 -7.79 -9.14 -25.52
N ARG A 74 -8.93 -8.50 -25.81
CA ARG A 74 -9.30 -7.17 -25.28
C ARG A 74 -9.70 -7.20 -23.81
N PHE A 75 -10.05 -8.37 -23.29
CA PHE A 75 -10.44 -8.57 -21.89
C PHE A 75 -9.41 -9.37 -21.09
N ARG A 76 -8.29 -9.74 -21.71
CA ARG A 76 -7.16 -10.28 -20.95
C ARG A 76 -6.60 -9.20 -20.04
N THR A 77 -6.20 -9.61 -18.86
CA THR A 77 -5.62 -8.69 -17.86
C THR A 77 -4.24 -9.17 -17.48
N HIS A 78 -3.24 -8.35 -17.77
CA HIS A 78 -1.88 -8.49 -17.29
C HIS A 78 -1.61 -7.49 -16.17
N CYS A 79 -0.79 -7.89 -15.21
CA CYS A 79 -0.26 -7.03 -14.17
C CYS A 79 1.27 -7.03 -14.25
N HIS A 80 1.84 -5.87 -14.57
CA HIS A 80 3.27 -5.65 -14.56
C HIS A 80 3.69 -5.10 -13.20
N LEU A 81 4.56 -5.82 -12.50
CA LEU A 81 5.06 -5.43 -11.20
C LEU A 81 6.43 -4.75 -11.36
N THR A 82 6.54 -3.56 -10.78
CA THR A 82 7.81 -2.87 -10.56
C THR A 82 8.12 -2.84 -9.06
N VAL A 83 9.40 -2.88 -8.72
CA VAL A 83 9.93 -2.94 -7.36
C VAL A 83 11.04 -1.92 -7.23
N ALA A 84 10.83 -0.91 -6.39
CA ALA A 84 11.86 0.03 -6.00
C ALA A 84 12.37 -0.32 -4.60
N ARG A 85 13.69 -0.45 -4.44
CA ARG A 85 14.34 -0.59 -3.13
C ARG A 85 14.78 0.79 -2.64
N ARG A 86 14.46 1.12 -1.39
CA ARG A 86 14.99 2.34 -0.77
C ARG A 86 15.13 2.24 0.75
N PRO A 87 16.08 2.99 1.34
CA PRO A 87 16.13 3.13 2.79
C PRO A 87 14.87 3.83 3.27
N TRP A 88 14.23 3.26 4.30
CA TRP A 88 13.06 3.87 4.91
C TRP A 88 13.46 5.13 5.68
N ARG A 89 12.71 6.20 5.44
CA ARG A 89 12.70 7.43 6.24
C ARG A 89 11.25 7.90 6.33
N HIS A 90 10.84 8.35 7.50
CA HIS A 90 9.56 9.01 7.68
C HIS A 90 9.35 10.08 6.59
N GLY A 91 8.18 10.08 5.96
CA GLY A 91 7.81 11.00 4.90
C GLY A 91 8.38 10.68 3.51
N CYS A 92 9.24 9.67 3.36
CA CYS A 92 9.91 9.42 2.06
C CYS A 92 8.96 8.93 0.96
N LEU A 93 7.74 8.53 1.30
CA LEU A 93 6.69 8.08 0.39
C LEU A 93 5.47 9.01 0.36
N ASP A 94 5.51 10.21 0.95
CA ASP A 94 4.31 11.05 1.12
C ASP A 94 3.60 11.38 -0.20
N GLU A 95 4.34 11.66 -1.27
CA GLU A 95 3.75 11.90 -2.59
C GLU A 95 2.97 10.68 -3.10
N LEU A 96 3.57 9.48 -3.00
CA LEU A 96 2.93 8.23 -3.40
C LEU A 96 1.73 7.90 -2.51
N LEU A 97 1.89 8.05 -1.20
CA LEU A 97 0.84 7.77 -0.21
C LEU A 97 -0.36 8.71 -0.39
N ARG A 98 -0.11 9.97 -0.77
CA ARG A 98 -1.17 10.93 -1.13
C ARG A 98 -1.89 10.51 -2.41
N ASP A 99 -1.15 10.11 -3.44
CA ASP A 99 -1.78 9.61 -4.68
C ASP A 99 -2.59 8.33 -4.46
N ILE A 100 -2.18 7.48 -3.52
CA ILE A 100 -2.95 6.30 -3.09
C ILE A 100 -4.22 6.72 -2.35
N ALA A 101 -4.14 7.69 -1.44
CA ALA A 101 -5.30 8.20 -0.71
C ALA A 101 -6.35 8.83 -1.65
N ASP A 102 -5.91 9.39 -2.78
CA ASP A 102 -6.76 9.97 -3.82
C ASP A 102 -7.25 8.95 -4.85
N TYR A 103 -6.94 7.66 -4.67
CA TYR A 103 -7.24 6.58 -5.62
C TYR A 103 -6.66 6.81 -7.03
N LYS A 104 -5.57 7.60 -7.14
CA LYS A 104 -4.83 7.77 -8.40
C LYS A 104 -3.90 6.59 -8.68
N VAL A 105 -3.41 5.96 -7.61
CA VAL A 105 -2.55 4.77 -7.64
C VAL A 105 -3.14 3.73 -6.70
N GLY A 106 -3.22 2.47 -7.12
CA GLY A 106 -3.80 1.39 -6.32
C GLY A 106 -3.01 0.09 -6.40
N GLY A 107 -3.18 -0.77 -5.40
CA GLY A 107 -2.54 -2.09 -5.33
C GLY A 107 -1.04 -2.05 -5.02
N VAL A 108 -0.54 -0.94 -4.48
CA VAL A 108 0.86 -0.81 -4.08
C VAL A 108 1.09 -1.60 -2.79
N LEU A 109 2.18 -2.38 -2.75
CA LEU A 109 2.62 -3.05 -1.53
C LEU A 109 3.94 -2.46 -1.04
N ILE A 110 4.05 -2.20 0.25
CA ILE A 110 5.28 -1.78 0.92
C ILE A 110 5.71 -2.88 1.89
N THR A 111 6.95 -3.32 1.80
CA THR A 111 7.41 -4.51 2.55
C THR A 111 8.87 -4.41 2.95
N ASP A 112 9.27 -5.13 4.01
CA ASP A 112 10.69 -5.30 4.32
C ASP A 112 11.35 -6.18 3.26
N THR A 113 12.68 -6.09 3.15
CA THR A 113 13.42 -6.86 2.12
C THR A 113 13.34 -8.38 2.25
N ARG A 114 12.70 -8.89 3.32
CA ARG A 114 12.48 -10.32 3.58
C ARG A 114 11.02 -10.75 3.43
N LEU A 115 10.11 -9.86 3.02
CA LEU A 115 8.67 -10.13 2.86
C LEU A 115 8.01 -10.68 4.14
N ARG A 116 8.46 -10.25 5.31
CA ARG A 116 7.90 -10.63 6.62
C ARG A 116 6.75 -9.73 7.02
N TYR A 117 6.88 -8.44 6.72
CA TYR A 117 5.87 -7.42 7.00
C TYR A 117 5.40 -6.85 5.68
N ILE A 118 4.08 -6.80 5.46
CA ILE A 118 3.49 -6.22 4.26
C ILE A 118 2.47 -5.16 4.69
N TYR A 119 2.57 -4.00 4.08
CA TYR A 119 1.68 -2.87 4.24
C TYR A 119 1.04 -2.58 2.87
N ASP A 120 -0.28 -2.61 2.83
CA ASP A 120 -1.12 -2.45 1.63
C ASP A 120 -2.02 -1.22 1.81
N PRO A 121 -1.52 -0.01 1.52
CA PRO A 121 -2.30 1.21 1.60
C PRO A 121 -3.23 1.37 0.41
N TYR A 122 -4.41 1.93 0.66
CA TYR A 122 -5.42 2.25 -0.33
C TYR A 122 -6.20 3.50 0.12
N ASP A 123 -7.20 3.91 -0.64
CA ASP A 123 -8.02 5.06 -0.28
C ASP A 123 -8.91 4.76 0.94
N GLY A 124 -8.75 5.57 1.99
CA GLY A 124 -9.44 5.42 3.27
C GLY A 124 -8.75 4.54 4.32
N GLY A 125 -7.58 3.95 4.02
CA GLY A 125 -6.87 3.15 5.01
C GLY A 125 -5.75 2.28 4.48
N ALA A 126 -5.40 1.26 5.26
CA ALA A 126 -4.42 0.27 4.87
C ALA A 126 -4.65 -1.07 5.57
N ASP A 127 -4.26 -2.14 4.89
CA ASP A 127 -4.14 -3.47 5.48
C ASP A 127 -2.68 -3.78 5.84
N VAL A 128 -2.47 -4.31 7.03
CA VAL A 128 -1.16 -4.72 7.57
C VAL A 128 -1.14 -6.23 7.77
N PHE A 129 -0.14 -6.88 7.18
CA PHE A 129 0.12 -8.31 7.32
C PHE A 129 1.36 -8.51 8.18
N LEU A 130 1.15 -9.16 9.33
CA LEU A 130 2.17 -9.42 10.35
C LEU A 130 2.39 -10.94 10.47
N PRO A 131 3.61 -11.41 10.72
CA PRO A 131 3.93 -12.84 10.75
C PRO A 131 3.13 -13.64 11.77
N THR A 132 2.76 -13.03 12.90
CA THR A 132 2.10 -13.72 13.99
C THR A 132 0.87 -12.97 14.53
N PRO A 133 -0.14 -13.71 15.06
CA PRO A 133 -1.25 -13.11 15.79
C PRO A 133 -0.81 -12.19 16.93
N GLY A 134 0.25 -12.56 17.66
CA GLY A 134 0.74 -11.76 18.79
C GLY A 134 1.35 -10.42 18.39
N GLU A 135 1.99 -10.32 17.22
CA GLU A 135 2.44 -9.03 16.67
C GLU A 135 1.24 -8.20 16.18
N ARG A 136 0.30 -8.84 15.47
CA ARG A 136 -0.96 -8.25 15.02
C ARG A 136 -1.75 -7.65 16.19
N ASP A 137 -1.92 -8.40 17.27
CA ASP A 137 -2.67 -7.96 18.45
C ASP A 137 -1.99 -6.78 19.15
N ARG A 138 -0.66 -6.84 19.31
CA ARG A 138 0.13 -5.72 19.89
C ARG A 138 0.04 -4.44 19.07
N MET A 139 0.06 -4.54 17.74
CA MET A 139 -0.08 -3.37 16.88
C MET A 139 -1.50 -2.81 16.88
N ARG A 140 -2.51 -3.70 16.82
CA ARG A 140 -3.92 -3.34 16.95
C ARG A 140 -4.16 -2.55 18.23
N ASP A 141 -3.65 -3.03 19.37
CA ASP A 141 -3.92 -2.43 20.67
C ASP A 141 -3.26 -1.05 20.84
N ARG A 142 -2.16 -0.76 20.13
CA ARG A 142 -1.53 0.58 20.11
C ARG A 142 -2.35 1.63 19.37
N HIS A 143 -3.13 1.20 18.37
CA HIS A 143 -3.83 2.07 17.42
C HIS A 143 -5.33 1.74 17.36
N ALA A 144 -5.90 1.41 18.52
CA ALA A 144 -7.27 0.91 18.61
C ALA A 144 -8.32 1.92 18.13
N ASP A 145 -8.00 3.22 18.24
CA ASP A 145 -8.83 4.34 17.77
C ASP A 145 -8.84 4.50 16.24
N TRP A 146 -8.00 3.77 15.51
CA TRP A 146 -7.94 3.81 14.04
C TRP A 146 -8.68 2.63 13.39
N LEU A 147 -9.23 1.72 14.19
CA LEU A 147 -9.98 0.56 13.73
C LEU A 147 -11.43 0.94 13.45
N SER A 148 -12.09 0.18 12.56
CA SER A 148 -13.54 0.31 12.38
C SER A 148 -14.25 0.02 13.70
N SER A 149 -15.23 0.86 14.04
CA SER A 149 -16.17 0.60 15.14
C SER A 149 -17.22 -0.45 14.76
N HIS A 150 -17.31 -0.80 13.48
CA HIS A 150 -18.26 -1.79 13.01
C HIS A 150 -17.83 -3.21 13.42
N PRO A 151 -18.75 -4.08 13.89
CA PRO A 151 -18.41 -5.43 14.35
C PRO A 151 -17.74 -6.32 13.31
N SER A 152 -17.96 -6.05 12.02
CA SER A 152 -17.32 -6.80 10.92
C SER A 152 -15.92 -6.30 10.56
N GLY A 153 -15.48 -5.18 11.15
CA GLY A 153 -14.24 -4.51 10.75
C GLY A 153 -14.29 -3.83 9.37
N LEU A 154 -15.50 -3.68 8.80
CA LEU A 154 -15.76 -2.93 7.56
C LEU A 154 -16.21 -1.51 7.85
#